data_AF-E3BGW7-F1
#
_entry.id   AF-E3BGW7-F1
#
_cell.length_a   1.000
_cell.length_b   1.000
_cell.length_c   1.000
_cell.angle_alpha   90.00
_cell.angle_beta   90.00
_cell.angle_gamma   90.00
#
_symmetry.space_group_name_H-M   'P 1'
#
loop_
_entity.id
_entity.type
_entity.pdbx_description
1 polymer ?
#
loop_
_entity_poly.entity_id
_entity_poly.type
_entity_poly.pdbx_seq_one_letter_code
_entity_poly.pdbx_strand_id
1 'polypeptide(L)'
;MQYDDAAVIKSGIPKAHATVFQQVANECDTIIISRSVGKYATQLIEESYATKGFHVKTKSCNWGPMAGFVLADPRFSKNGADRNAQDSQYKSTMSAIINHGATLKGLYITENRRSALPLLFQGDATTSYSETYVCNGERLITARKNDTILEFVLKRQYNVPGAGSIPLWAVCYRDNKKLPAKRFLGAVVETTNFGVLNQVMGLTDPRGHKPTMATYRGVMTGDYDLWGCFPKVSVYEPEGLDARMVPNSNSQLFNYKMFNRFEDKHRGNITQRIQTIRLSLNNKFKHTGYRGGDLVHHSDEAGRPMVDNIEYDSIAFIPNQPIMYFENRLDYDAFISRSRKLGYQTILNAWWHLISAVGEERFRNDILDARKGHVNALGFIKERAHPLLQRNNAV
;
A
#
# COMPACT_ATOMS: atom_id res chain seq x y z
N MET A 1 3.21 6.26 20.60
CA MET A 1 2.34 5.08 20.47
C MET A 1 0.89 5.49 20.67
N GLN A 2 -0.02 4.97 19.86
CA GLN A 2 -1.47 5.22 19.97
C GLN A 2 -2.22 3.91 20.19
N TYR A 3 -3.45 3.99 20.71
CA TYR A 3 -4.26 2.82 21.05
C TYR A 3 -5.70 2.94 20.54
N ASP A 4 -6.35 1.80 20.32
CA ASP A 4 -7.77 1.64 20.01
C ASP A 4 -8.25 2.59 18.90
N ASP A 5 -9.31 3.38 19.15
CA ASP A 5 -9.88 4.26 18.13
C ASP A 5 -8.86 5.26 17.55
N ALA A 6 -7.93 5.77 18.37
CA ALA A 6 -6.86 6.64 17.88
C ALA A 6 -5.90 5.89 16.94
N ALA A 7 -5.52 4.66 17.30
CA ALA A 7 -4.70 3.79 16.45
C ALA A 7 -5.39 3.50 15.10
N VAL A 8 -6.69 3.18 15.14
CA VAL A 8 -7.50 2.91 13.94
C VAL A 8 -7.55 4.15 13.03
N ILE A 9 -7.91 5.31 13.58
CA ILE A 9 -7.97 6.58 12.83
C ILE A 9 -6.63 6.89 12.17
N LYS A 10 -5.54 6.75 12.93
CA LYS A 10 -4.18 7.04 12.45
C LYS A 10 -3.73 6.11 11.33
N SER A 11 -4.09 4.83 11.38
CA SER A 11 -3.76 3.84 10.35
C SER A 11 -4.50 4.04 9.02
N GLY A 12 -5.62 4.75 9.04
CA GLY A 12 -6.53 4.87 7.89
C GLY A 12 -7.31 3.59 7.57
N ILE A 13 -7.26 2.54 8.40
CA ILE A 13 -8.14 1.37 8.25
C ILE A 13 -9.56 1.75 8.69
N PRO A 14 -10.61 1.51 7.87
CA PRO A 14 -11.99 1.71 8.28
C PRO A 14 -12.33 0.92 9.55
N LYS A 15 -13.11 1.52 10.46
CA LYS A 15 -13.43 0.93 11.78
C LYS A 15 -14.03 -0.48 11.67
N ALA A 16 -14.94 -0.70 10.72
CA ALA A 16 -15.52 -2.02 10.47
C ALA A 16 -14.47 -3.08 10.09
N HIS A 17 -13.41 -2.69 9.38
CA HIS A 17 -12.32 -3.59 9.00
C HIS A 17 -11.35 -3.82 10.15
N ALA A 18 -11.08 -2.81 10.97
CA ALA A 18 -10.32 -2.96 12.21
C ALA A 18 -10.97 -3.99 13.15
N THR A 19 -12.31 -3.99 13.27
CA THR A 19 -13.05 -5.03 14.00
C THR A 19 -12.83 -6.42 13.43
N VAL A 20 -12.83 -6.57 12.09
CA VAL A 20 -12.54 -7.85 11.43
C VAL A 20 -11.11 -8.31 11.72
N PHE A 21 -10.13 -7.42 11.64
CA PHE A 21 -8.75 -7.75 12.00
C PHE A 21 -8.64 -8.25 13.44
N GLN A 22 -9.24 -7.54 14.40
CA GLN A 22 -9.23 -7.95 15.80
C GLN A 22 -9.94 -9.30 16.00
N GLN A 23 -11.05 -9.53 15.32
CA GLN A 23 -11.76 -10.80 15.36
C GLN A 23 -10.88 -11.96 14.86
N VAL A 24 -10.22 -11.80 13.71
CA VAL A 24 -9.34 -12.86 13.17
C VAL A 24 -8.12 -13.07 14.06
N ALA A 25 -7.55 -12.00 14.63
CA ALA A 25 -6.46 -12.12 15.60
C ALA A 25 -6.88 -12.97 16.80
N ASN A 26 -8.06 -12.69 17.38
CA ASN A 26 -8.64 -13.46 18.48
C ASN A 26 -8.88 -14.93 18.11
N GLU A 27 -9.49 -15.19 16.95
CA GLU A 27 -9.82 -16.54 16.47
C GLU A 27 -8.57 -17.39 16.20
N CYS A 28 -7.49 -16.79 15.70
CA CYS A 28 -6.25 -17.47 15.37
C CYS A 28 -5.20 -17.47 16.50
N ASP A 29 -5.50 -16.84 17.64
CA ASP A 29 -4.54 -16.54 18.72
C ASP A 29 -3.17 -16.09 18.18
N THR A 30 -3.21 -15.15 17.23
CA THR A 30 -2.05 -14.66 16.49
C THR A 30 -2.13 -13.14 16.41
N ILE A 31 -1.05 -12.44 16.75
CA ILE A 31 -0.99 -10.99 16.51
C ILE A 31 -0.96 -10.76 15.00
N ILE A 32 -1.87 -9.94 14.49
CA ILE A 32 -1.91 -9.55 13.08
C ILE A 32 -1.50 -8.08 13.00
N ILE A 33 -0.57 -7.77 12.11
CA ILE A 33 -0.01 -6.42 11.98
C ILE A 33 -0.15 -6.02 10.52
N SER A 34 -0.68 -4.83 10.27
CA SER A 34 -0.78 -4.26 8.93
C SER A 34 -0.09 -2.90 8.89
N ARG A 35 0.54 -2.59 7.76
CA ARG A 35 1.00 -1.23 7.49
C ARG A 35 -0.19 -0.31 7.40
N SER A 36 0.02 0.95 7.76
CA SER A 36 -0.96 2.00 7.54
C SER A 36 -1.28 2.13 6.05
N VAL A 37 -2.57 2.08 5.72
CA VAL A 37 -3.05 2.35 4.36
C VAL A 37 -3.14 3.86 4.10
N GLY A 38 -3.22 4.64 5.19
CA GLY A 38 -3.23 6.09 5.20
C GLY A 38 -4.58 6.72 4.85
N LYS A 39 -4.77 7.96 5.31
CA LYS A 39 -6.03 8.73 5.21
C LYS A 39 -6.59 8.88 3.78
N TYR A 40 -5.73 8.84 2.76
CA TYR A 40 -6.17 9.02 1.38
C TYR A 40 -6.92 7.82 0.81
N ALA A 41 -6.69 6.61 1.35
CA ALA A 41 -7.29 5.38 0.86
C ALA A 41 -8.55 4.95 1.64
N THR A 42 -8.70 5.39 2.90
CA THR A 42 -9.80 5.00 3.81
C THR A 42 -11.17 5.06 3.15
N GLN A 43 -11.57 6.24 2.68
CA GLN A 43 -12.88 6.44 2.04
C GLN A 43 -13.00 5.67 0.72
N LEU A 44 -11.91 5.48 -0.02
CA LEU A 44 -11.93 4.72 -1.27
C LEU A 44 -12.20 3.23 -1.00
N ILE A 45 -11.65 2.71 0.09
CA ILE A 45 -11.93 1.34 0.55
C ILE A 45 -13.39 1.23 1.01
N GLU A 46 -13.90 2.20 1.78
CA GLU A 46 -15.32 2.24 2.20
C GLU A 46 -16.27 2.31 1.00
N GLU A 47 -15.90 3.06 -0.04
CA GLU A 47 -16.63 3.13 -1.31
C GLU A 47 -16.46 1.89 -2.20
N SER A 48 -15.75 0.86 -1.71
CA SER A 48 -15.53 -0.42 -2.39
C SER A 48 -14.72 -0.34 -3.68
N TYR A 49 -13.80 0.63 -3.80
CA TYR A 49 -12.78 0.56 -4.85
C TYR A 49 -11.90 -0.68 -4.65
N ALA A 50 -11.48 -1.27 -5.78
CA ALA A 50 -10.50 -2.34 -5.78
C ALA A 50 -9.19 -1.85 -5.14
N THR A 51 -8.41 -2.75 -4.57
CA THR A 51 -7.09 -2.43 -4.03
C THR A 51 -5.98 -3.05 -4.87
N LYS A 52 -4.78 -2.50 -4.70
CA LYS A 52 -3.59 -2.84 -5.49
C LYS A 52 -3.12 -4.27 -5.22
N GLY A 53 -3.27 -5.15 -6.21
CA GLY A 53 -2.76 -6.53 -6.16
C GLY A 53 -1.23 -6.64 -6.24
N PHE A 54 -0.72 -7.85 -6.00
CA PHE A 54 0.73 -8.14 -5.90
C PHE A 54 1.56 -7.68 -7.11
N HIS A 55 1.01 -7.76 -8.33
CA HIS A 55 1.74 -7.44 -9.57
C HIS A 55 1.87 -5.95 -9.87
N VAL A 56 1.13 -5.11 -9.15
CA VAL A 56 1.13 -3.67 -9.38
C VAL A 56 2.02 -3.03 -8.34
N LYS A 57 3.24 -2.65 -8.75
CA LYS A 57 4.22 -2.00 -7.86
C LYS A 57 4.16 -0.47 -7.92
N THR A 58 3.33 0.08 -8.83
CA THR A 58 3.02 1.51 -8.95
C THR A 58 2.48 2.04 -7.63
N LYS A 59 3.04 3.15 -7.14
CA LYS A 59 2.64 3.78 -5.89
C LYS A 59 1.35 4.58 -6.07
N SER A 60 0.55 4.69 -5.02
CA SER A 60 -0.63 5.55 -5.00
C SER A 60 -0.26 7.04 -4.94
N CYS A 61 -1.18 7.88 -5.39
CA CYS A 61 -1.08 9.33 -5.32
C CYS A 61 -1.51 9.85 -3.93
N ASN A 62 -0.94 10.98 -3.49
CA ASN A 62 -1.31 11.63 -2.23
C ASN A 62 -1.66 13.12 -2.39
N TRP A 63 -2.00 13.57 -3.60
CA TRP A 63 -2.32 14.96 -3.89
C TRP A 63 -3.34 15.08 -5.02
N GLY A 64 -4.00 16.25 -5.10
CA GLY A 64 -5.01 16.53 -6.11
C GLY A 64 -6.30 15.70 -6.00
N PRO A 65 -7.22 15.82 -6.97
CA PRO A 65 -8.52 15.13 -6.93
C PRO A 65 -8.45 13.61 -7.01
N MET A 66 -7.27 13.08 -7.31
CA MET A 66 -6.95 11.68 -7.50
C MET A 66 -6.12 11.07 -6.35
N ALA A 67 -5.95 11.81 -5.24
CA ALA A 67 -5.29 11.28 -4.07
C ALA A 67 -5.94 9.96 -3.60
N GLY A 68 -5.11 8.99 -3.22
CA GLY A 68 -5.49 7.64 -2.80
C GLY A 68 -5.47 6.60 -3.93
N PHE A 69 -5.49 7.02 -5.20
CA PHE A 69 -5.54 6.08 -6.33
C PHE A 69 -4.16 5.71 -6.87
N VAL A 70 -4.07 4.54 -7.51
CA VAL A 70 -2.90 4.08 -8.27
C VAL A 70 -3.06 4.50 -9.74
N LEU A 71 -2.24 5.46 -10.18
CA LEU A 71 -2.44 6.14 -11.47
C LEU A 71 -1.36 5.85 -12.52
N ALA A 72 -1.75 6.01 -13.78
CA ALA A 72 -0.90 5.76 -14.94
C ALA A 72 0.17 6.84 -15.15
N ASP A 73 -0.15 8.09 -14.82
CA ASP A 73 0.76 9.22 -14.93
C ASP A 73 1.85 9.13 -13.84
N PRO A 74 3.14 9.02 -14.20
CA PRO A 74 4.22 8.83 -13.24
C PRO A 74 4.41 9.97 -12.24
N ARG A 75 3.86 11.16 -12.53
CA ARG A 75 3.87 12.33 -11.62
C ARG A 75 2.96 12.13 -10.41
N PHE A 76 2.03 11.18 -10.46
CA PHE A 76 1.03 10.95 -9.42
C PHE A 76 1.49 9.90 -8.41
N SER A 77 2.56 10.22 -7.70
CA SER A 77 3.08 9.48 -6.54
C SER A 77 3.51 10.45 -5.44
N LYS A 78 3.81 9.92 -4.24
CA LYS A 78 4.29 10.73 -3.09
C LYS A 78 5.48 11.62 -3.44
N ASN A 79 6.39 11.12 -4.29
CA ASN A 79 7.62 11.80 -4.70
C ASN A 79 7.58 12.23 -6.16
N GLY A 80 6.39 12.44 -6.73
CA GLY A 80 6.22 12.68 -8.16
C GLY A 80 6.82 13.98 -8.71
N ALA A 81 7.41 14.84 -7.88
CA ALA A 81 8.21 15.98 -8.32
C ALA A 81 9.68 15.61 -8.65
N ASP A 82 10.17 14.48 -8.11
CA ASP A 82 11.52 13.97 -8.36
C ASP A 82 11.55 13.12 -9.64
N ARG A 83 12.52 13.39 -10.53
CA ARG A 83 12.60 12.68 -11.83
C ARG A 83 12.93 11.20 -11.64
N ASN A 84 13.81 10.83 -10.70
CA ASN A 84 14.15 9.44 -10.47
C ASN A 84 12.95 8.65 -9.93
N ALA A 85 12.14 9.28 -9.06
CA ALA A 85 10.88 8.74 -8.58
C ALA A 85 9.86 8.57 -9.72
N GLN A 86 9.73 9.55 -10.63
CA GLN A 86 8.89 9.41 -11.82
C GLN A 86 9.36 8.26 -12.73
N ASP A 87 10.67 8.11 -12.97
CA ASP A 87 11.20 7.02 -13.79
C ASP A 87 10.94 5.65 -13.16
N SER A 88 11.12 5.53 -11.84
CA SER A 88 10.80 4.31 -11.08
C SER A 88 9.30 3.97 -11.14
N GLN A 89 8.46 4.99 -11.00
CA GLN A 89 7.00 4.87 -11.10
C GLN A 89 6.57 4.47 -12.52
N TYR A 90 7.20 5.03 -13.55
CA TYR A 90 6.98 4.67 -14.95
C TYR A 90 7.34 3.21 -15.21
N LYS A 91 8.53 2.77 -14.78
CA LYS A 91 8.97 1.36 -14.91
C LYS A 91 7.98 0.39 -14.23
N SER A 92 7.54 0.73 -13.02
CA SER A 92 6.55 -0.07 -12.28
C SER A 92 5.21 -0.16 -13.01
N THR A 93 4.74 0.97 -13.55
CA THR A 93 3.49 1.06 -14.32
C THR A 93 3.57 0.26 -15.61
N MET A 94 4.65 0.40 -16.36
CA MET A 94 4.84 -0.35 -17.60
C MET A 94 5.00 -1.85 -17.33
N SER A 95 5.67 -2.26 -16.26
CA SER A 95 5.73 -3.68 -15.86
C SER A 95 4.36 -4.24 -15.53
N ALA A 96 3.53 -3.51 -14.78
CA ALA A 96 2.17 -3.92 -14.47
C ALA A 96 1.34 -4.16 -15.75
N ILE A 97 1.43 -3.23 -16.71
CA ILE A 97 0.67 -3.28 -17.97
C ILE A 97 1.21 -4.38 -18.89
N ILE A 98 2.51 -4.36 -19.21
CA ILE A 98 3.12 -5.22 -20.24
C ILE A 98 3.32 -6.64 -19.72
N ASN A 99 3.85 -6.79 -18.50
CA ASN A 99 4.28 -8.10 -18.01
C ASN A 99 3.18 -8.85 -17.26
N HIS A 100 2.18 -8.12 -16.75
CA HIS A 100 1.15 -8.70 -15.89
C HIS A 100 -0.29 -8.46 -16.37
N GLY A 101 -0.51 -7.62 -17.39
CA GLY A 101 -1.82 -7.41 -18.00
C GLY A 101 -2.71 -6.40 -17.26
N ALA A 102 -2.14 -5.53 -16.43
CA ALA A 102 -2.90 -4.43 -15.84
C ALA A 102 -3.49 -3.54 -16.94
N THR A 103 -4.74 -3.09 -16.78
CA THR A 103 -5.38 -2.19 -17.75
C THR A 103 -5.56 -0.80 -17.18
N LEU A 104 -5.87 0.17 -18.04
CA LEU A 104 -6.17 1.54 -17.65
C LEU A 104 -7.68 1.78 -17.69
N LYS A 105 -8.18 2.56 -16.73
CA LYS A 105 -9.58 2.98 -16.68
C LYS A 105 -9.70 4.46 -16.30
N GLY A 106 -10.67 5.13 -16.90
CA GLY A 106 -11.01 6.52 -16.60
C GLY A 106 -11.33 6.71 -15.12
N LEU A 107 -10.72 7.70 -14.49
CA LEU A 107 -10.91 7.99 -13.09
C LEU A 107 -12.21 8.76 -12.85
N TYR A 108 -13.06 8.19 -12.00
CA TYR A 108 -14.25 8.83 -11.46
C TYR A 108 -14.17 8.87 -9.94
N ILE A 109 -14.72 9.92 -9.34
CA ILE A 109 -14.91 10.06 -7.89
C ILE A 109 -16.38 10.39 -7.58
N THR A 110 -16.86 9.97 -6.41
CA THR A 110 -18.21 10.28 -5.93
C THR A 110 -18.31 11.74 -5.47
N GLU A 111 -19.53 12.22 -5.26
CA GLU A 111 -19.77 13.52 -4.60
C GLU A 111 -19.24 13.55 -3.16
N ASN A 112 -19.34 12.43 -2.44
CA ASN A 112 -18.82 12.28 -1.09
C ASN A 112 -17.29 12.40 -1.08
N ARG A 113 -16.61 11.77 -2.06
CA ARG A 113 -15.16 11.89 -2.22
C ARG A 113 -14.75 13.31 -2.55
N ARG A 114 -15.41 13.97 -3.51
CA ARG A 114 -15.16 15.37 -3.85
C ARG A 114 -15.22 16.27 -2.61
N SER A 115 -16.29 16.15 -1.84
CA SER A 115 -16.52 17.00 -0.67
C SER A 115 -15.54 16.74 0.48
N ALA A 116 -15.02 15.50 0.60
CA ALA A 116 -14.06 15.13 1.64
C ALA A 116 -12.61 15.55 1.32
N LEU A 117 -12.25 15.66 0.03
CA LEU A 117 -10.88 15.91 -0.41
C LEU A 117 -10.21 17.14 0.26
N PRO A 118 -10.85 18.32 0.37
CA PRO A 118 -10.22 19.49 0.99
C PRO A 118 -9.71 19.23 2.41
N LEU A 119 -10.49 18.51 3.23
CA LEU A 119 -10.10 18.17 4.61
C LEU A 119 -8.91 17.21 4.66
N LEU A 120 -8.78 16.32 3.67
CA LEU A 120 -7.67 15.36 3.63
C LEU A 120 -6.31 16.04 3.44
N PHE A 121 -6.25 17.25 2.88
CA PHE A 121 -5.00 17.98 2.67
C PHE A 121 -4.66 18.96 3.80
N GLN A 122 -5.54 19.15 4.78
CA GLN A 122 -5.25 19.99 5.93
C GLN A 122 -4.04 19.45 6.71
N GLY A 123 -3.17 20.37 7.13
CA GLY A 123 -1.95 20.05 7.89
C GLY A 123 -0.79 19.48 7.09
N ASP A 124 -0.92 19.26 5.77
CA ASP A 124 0.19 18.84 4.91
C ASP A 124 0.80 20.06 4.20
N ALA A 125 1.93 20.56 4.70
CA ALA A 125 2.61 21.72 4.11
C ALA A 125 3.16 21.46 2.68
N THR A 126 3.25 20.20 2.26
CA THR A 126 3.78 19.82 0.94
C THR A 126 2.71 19.78 -0.15
N THR A 127 1.43 19.87 0.22
CA THR A 127 0.30 19.78 -0.73
C THR A 127 -0.69 20.91 -0.52
N SER A 128 -1.35 21.34 -1.60
CA SER A 128 -2.56 22.15 -1.47
C SER A 128 -3.63 21.69 -2.45
N TYR A 129 -4.89 21.97 -2.09
CA TYR A 129 -6.06 21.66 -2.88
C TYR A 129 -7.03 22.84 -2.79
N SER A 130 -7.34 23.44 -3.93
CA SER A 130 -8.35 24.49 -4.07
C SER A 130 -9.41 24.02 -5.05
N GLU A 131 -10.68 24.15 -4.67
CA GLU A 131 -11.84 23.92 -5.54
C GLU A 131 -12.52 25.26 -5.83
N THR A 132 -12.73 25.55 -7.10
CA THR A 132 -13.54 26.68 -7.59
C THR A 132 -14.81 26.15 -8.25
N TYR A 133 -15.95 26.66 -7.79
CA TYR A 133 -17.24 26.38 -8.44
C TYR A 133 -17.29 27.04 -9.82
N VAL A 134 -17.74 26.29 -10.83
CA VAL A 134 -17.92 26.79 -12.20
C VAL A 134 -19.40 26.75 -12.57
N CYS A 135 -20.00 25.56 -12.52
CA CYS A 135 -21.43 25.36 -12.67
C CYS A 135 -21.85 24.03 -12.00
N ASN A 136 -23.13 23.67 -11.95
CA ASN A 136 -23.58 22.43 -11.33
C ASN A 136 -22.89 21.15 -11.85
N GLY A 137 -22.47 21.17 -13.12
CA GLY A 137 -21.78 20.06 -13.77
C GLY A 137 -20.26 20.12 -13.72
N GLU A 138 -19.65 21.23 -13.24
CA GLU A 138 -18.20 21.45 -13.37
C GLU A 138 -17.57 22.10 -12.13
N ARG A 139 -16.37 21.64 -11.79
CA ARG A 139 -15.47 22.28 -10.81
C ARG A 139 -14.08 22.43 -11.41
N LEU A 140 -13.42 23.53 -11.11
CA LEU A 140 -11.99 23.70 -11.37
C LEU A 140 -11.22 23.39 -10.09
N ILE A 141 -10.23 22.51 -10.19
CA ILE A 141 -9.37 22.14 -9.08
C ILE A 141 -7.95 22.60 -9.38
N THR A 142 -7.37 23.40 -8.49
CA THR A 142 -5.93 23.72 -8.52
C THR A 142 -5.26 22.93 -7.41
N ALA A 143 -4.34 22.04 -7.79
CA ALA A 143 -3.64 21.17 -6.86
C ALA A 143 -2.13 21.43 -6.93
N ARG A 144 -1.49 21.47 -5.76
CA ARG A 144 -0.05 21.65 -5.61
C ARG A 144 0.58 20.46 -4.91
N LYS A 145 1.78 20.07 -5.36
CA LYS A 145 2.70 19.20 -4.65
C LYS A 145 4.12 19.77 -4.75
N ASN A 146 4.69 20.19 -3.63
CA ASN A 146 5.95 20.95 -3.60
C ASN A 146 5.88 22.12 -4.60
N ASP A 147 6.74 22.19 -5.60
CA ASP A 147 6.71 23.27 -6.60
C ASP A 147 5.87 22.94 -7.84
N THR A 148 5.29 21.74 -7.92
CA THR A 148 4.45 21.33 -9.04
C THR A 148 3.02 21.79 -8.81
N ILE A 149 2.48 22.58 -9.75
CA ILE A 149 1.09 23.01 -9.78
C ILE A 149 0.42 22.48 -11.05
N LEU A 150 -0.69 21.76 -10.85
CA LEU A 150 -1.54 21.24 -11.90
C LEU A 150 -2.99 21.64 -11.67
N GLU A 151 -3.72 21.79 -12.77
CA GLU A 151 -5.14 22.08 -12.77
C GLU A 151 -5.92 20.92 -13.36
N PHE A 152 -7.08 20.67 -12.76
CA PHE A 152 -8.00 19.62 -13.16
C PHE A 152 -9.40 20.18 -13.25
N VAL A 153 -10.23 19.56 -14.09
CA VAL A 153 -11.66 19.81 -14.10
C VAL A 153 -12.36 18.55 -13.63
N LEU A 154 -13.25 18.71 -12.65
CA LEU A 154 -14.22 17.66 -12.33
C LEU A 154 -15.45 17.89 -13.19
N LYS A 155 -15.77 16.94 -14.07
CA LYS A 155 -16.96 16.97 -14.91
C LYS A 155 -17.97 15.94 -14.44
N ARG A 156 -19.20 16.37 -14.14
CA ARG A 156 -20.29 15.47 -13.76
C ARG A 156 -20.66 14.59 -14.96
N GLN A 157 -20.77 13.29 -14.71
CA GLN A 157 -21.06 12.25 -15.70
C GLN A 157 -22.17 11.34 -15.16
N TYR A 158 -23.02 10.86 -16.07
CA TYR A 158 -24.15 9.98 -15.79
C TYR A 158 -23.92 8.63 -16.48
N ASN A 159 -24.64 7.59 -16.07
CA ASN A 159 -24.56 6.24 -16.66
C ASN A 159 -23.15 5.63 -16.63
N VAL A 160 -22.33 6.01 -15.64
CA VAL A 160 -21.00 5.43 -15.47
C VAL A 160 -21.16 3.97 -14.98
N PRO A 161 -20.49 2.98 -15.59
CA PRO A 161 -20.63 1.58 -15.20
C PRO A 161 -20.42 1.33 -13.70
N GLY A 162 -21.41 0.73 -13.05
CA GLY A 162 -21.44 0.45 -11.61
C GLY A 162 -21.84 1.61 -10.69
N ALA A 163 -22.18 2.77 -11.24
CA ALA A 163 -22.71 3.91 -10.48
C ALA A 163 -24.24 3.85 -10.27
N GLY A 164 -24.96 3.04 -11.05
CA GLY A 164 -26.42 3.05 -11.07
C GLY A 164 -26.93 4.41 -11.52
N SER A 165 -27.88 4.98 -10.78
CA SER A 165 -28.42 6.33 -11.03
C SER A 165 -27.57 7.46 -10.44
N ILE A 166 -26.50 7.14 -9.69
CA ILE A 166 -25.69 8.13 -8.99
C ILE A 166 -24.74 8.81 -10.00
N PRO A 167 -24.79 10.14 -10.17
CA PRO A 167 -23.81 10.84 -10.99
C PRO A 167 -22.45 10.83 -10.32
N LEU A 168 -21.39 10.71 -11.13
CA LEU A 168 -20.00 10.75 -10.68
C LEU A 168 -19.25 11.92 -11.30
N TRP A 169 -18.09 12.24 -10.76
CA TRP A 169 -17.18 13.24 -11.30
C TRP A 169 -16.04 12.57 -12.05
N ALA A 170 -16.01 12.72 -13.37
CA ALA A 170 -14.81 12.42 -14.14
C ALA A 170 -13.71 13.41 -13.78
N VAL A 171 -12.51 12.91 -13.48
CA VAL A 171 -11.34 13.73 -13.20
C VAL A 171 -10.58 13.96 -14.51
N CYS A 172 -10.50 15.20 -14.98
CA CYS A 172 -9.89 15.55 -16.26
C CYS A 172 -8.72 16.51 -16.07
N TYR A 173 -7.69 16.39 -16.90
CA TYR A 173 -6.63 17.40 -16.97
C TYR A 173 -7.16 18.69 -17.57
N ARG A 174 -6.83 19.85 -16.98
CA ARG A 174 -7.22 21.16 -17.54
C ARG A 174 -6.23 21.70 -18.57
N ASP A 175 -4.93 21.63 -18.24
CA ASP A 175 -3.86 22.25 -19.02
C ASP A 175 -3.31 21.28 -20.08
N ASN A 176 -3.62 21.57 -21.35
CA ASN A 176 -3.17 20.78 -22.50
C ASN A 176 -1.64 20.81 -22.68
N LYS A 177 -0.92 21.78 -22.09
CA LYS A 177 0.55 21.85 -22.11
C LYS A 177 1.22 21.00 -21.03
N LYS A 178 0.45 20.53 -20.04
CA LYS A 178 0.95 19.71 -18.91
C LYS A 178 0.37 18.30 -18.91
N LEU A 179 0.00 17.78 -20.07
CA LEU A 179 -0.49 16.42 -20.24
C LEU A 179 0.64 15.37 -20.09
N PRO A 180 0.33 14.17 -19.56
CA PRO A 180 1.27 13.05 -19.64
C PRO A 180 1.43 12.56 -21.08
N ALA A 181 2.32 11.58 -21.28
CA ALA A 181 2.44 10.88 -22.55
C ALA A 181 1.08 10.35 -23.04
N LYS A 182 0.82 10.42 -24.35
CA LYS A 182 -0.47 10.09 -24.99
C LYS A 182 -1.06 8.73 -24.55
N ARG A 183 -0.21 7.74 -24.26
CA ARG A 183 -0.62 6.41 -23.77
C ARG A 183 -1.32 6.40 -22.41
N PHE A 184 -1.15 7.46 -21.61
CA PHE A 184 -1.73 7.63 -20.28
C PHE A 184 -2.93 8.59 -20.27
N LEU A 185 -3.33 9.10 -21.45
CA LEU A 185 -4.53 9.92 -21.59
C LEU A 185 -5.75 9.02 -21.72
N GLY A 186 -6.79 9.34 -20.94
CA GLY A 186 -8.07 8.67 -21.02
C GLY A 186 -8.92 9.14 -22.18
N ALA A 187 -10.16 8.65 -22.21
CA ALA A 187 -11.16 9.15 -23.14
C ALA A 187 -11.33 10.67 -22.98
N VAL A 188 -11.69 11.31 -24.09
CA VAL A 188 -12.04 12.72 -24.08
C VAL A 188 -13.39 12.92 -23.40
N VAL A 189 -13.51 14.01 -22.65
CA VAL A 189 -14.73 14.42 -21.95
C VAL A 189 -15.06 15.83 -22.42
N GLU A 190 -16.25 16.00 -22.98
CA GLU A 190 -16.77 17.30 -23.37
C GLU A 190 -17.20 18.09 -22.13
N THR A 191 -16.73 19.32 -22.06
CA THR A 191 -17.08 20.27 -21.00
C THR A 191 -17.76 21.49 -21.60
N THR A 192 -18.55 22.15 -20.78
CA THR A 192 -19.28 23.36 -21.15
C THR A 192 -18.35 24.57 -21.18
N ASN A 193 -17.41 24.68 -20.21
CA ASN A 193 -16.59 25.89 -20.04
C ASN A 193 -15.11 25.70 -20.43
N PHE A 194 -14.67 24.46 -20.66
CA PHE A 194 -13.25 24.14 -20.78
C PHE A 194 -12.88 23.42 -22.08
N GLY A 195 -13.84 23.25 -22.99
CA GLY A 195 -13.68 22.52 -24.25
C GLY A 195 -13.61 21.01 -24.06
N VAL A 196 -12.77 20.35 -24.85
CA VAL A 196 -12.58 18.89 -24.80
C VAL A 196 -11.34 18.57 -23.97
N LEU A 197 -11.51 17.81 -22.88
CA LEU A 197 -10.44 17.49 -21.94
C LEU A 197 -10.15 15.98 -21.91
N ASN A 198 -8.92 15.60 -21.58
CA ASN A 198 -8.56 14.19 -21.41
C ASN A 198 -8.77 13.75 -19.96
N GLN A 199 -9.41 12.60 -19.76
CA GLN A 199 -9.59 12.03 -18.44
C GLN A 199 -8.26 11.50 -17.86
N VAL A 200 -8.09 11.64 -16.55
CA VAL A 200 -7.03 10.99 -15.76
C VAL A 200 -7.28 9.49 -15.73
N MET A 201 -6.22 8.70 -15.93
CA MET A 201 -6.32 7.23 -15.96
C MET A 201 -5.72 6.58 -14.70
N GLY A 202 -6.50 5.68 -14.12
CA GLY A 202 -6.06 4.78 -13.06
C GLY A 202 -5.74 3.38 -13.57
N LEU A 203 -4.91 2.64 -12.83
CA LEU A 203 -4.65 1.24 -13.12
C LEU A 203 -5.77 0.36 -12.54
N THR A 204 -6.01 -0.78 -13.19
CA THR A 204 -6.80 -1.90 -12.64
C THR A 204 -5.88 -3.08 -12.28
N ASP A 205 -6.32 -3.92 -11.36
CA ASP A 205 -5.58 -5.14 -11.01
C ASP A 205 -5.81 -6.21 -12.09
N PRO A 206 -4.76 -6.74 -12.75
CA PRO A 206 -4.93 -7.83 -13.73
C PRO A 206 -5.59 -9.09 -13.17
N ARG A 207 -5.55 -9.28 -11.85
CA ARG A 207 -6.13 -10.44 -11.16
C ARG A 207 -7.30 -10.05 -10.25
N GLY A 208 -7.80 -8.83 -10.41
CA GLY A 208 -8.85 -8.27 -9.57
C GLY A 208 -10.20 -8.97 -9.74
N HIS A 209 -11.12 -8.61 -8.86
CA HIS A 209 -12.50 -9.09 -8.91
C HIS A 209 -13.19 -8.59 -10.20
N LYS A 210 -13.46 -9.50 -11.15
CA LYS A 210 -13.94 -9.17 -12.51
C LYS A 210 -15.18 -8.24 -12.52
N PRO A 211 -16.24 -8.47 -11.71
CA PRO A 211 -17.38 -7.56 -11.66
C PRO A 211 -16.98 -6.14 -11.26
N THR A 212 -16.10 -5.98 -10.26
CA THR A 212 -15.63 -4.66 -9.82
C THR A 212 -14.79 -3.99 -10.91
N MET A 213 -13.90 -4.75 -11.55
CA MET A 213 -13.08 -4.26 -12.66
C MET A 213 -13.90 -3.75 -13.85
N ALA A 214 -15.12 -4.27 -14.06
CA ALA A 214 -16.01 -3.77 -15.11
C ALA A 214 -16.59 -2.38 -14.78
N THR A 215 -16.62 -1.99 -13.51
CA THR A 215 -17.17 -0.70 -13.04
C THR A 215 -16.11 0.40 -12.90
N TYR A 216 -16.51 1.61 -12.53
CA TYR A 216 -15.58 2.70 -12.15
C TYR A 216 -14.73 2.36 -10.92
N ARG A 217 -15.23 1.49 -10.03
CA ARG A 217 -14.53 1.02 -8.83
C ARG A 217 -13.36 0.08 -9.14
N GLY A 218 -13.16 -0.28 -10.41
CA GLY A 218 -12.02 -1.08 -10.85
C GLY A 218 -10.67 -0.37 -10.77
N VAL A 219 -10.66 0.97 -10.65
CA VAL A 219 -9.42 1.72 -10.41
C VAL A 219 -8.92 1.42 -8.99
N MET A 220 -7.65 1.06 -8.86
CA MET A 220 -7.11 0.60 -7.59
C MET A 220 -6.80 1.75 -6.60
N THR A 221 -7.00 1.47 -5.32
CA THR A 221 -6.45 2.23 -4.18
C THR A 221 -5.44 1.38 -3.39
N GLY A 222 -4.95 1.88 -2.26
CA GLY A 222 -4.06 1.16 -1.35
C GLY A 222 -4.70 -0.10 -0.76
N ASP A 223 -3.90 -1.15 -0.62
CA ASP A 223 -4.25 -2.43 -0.03
C ASP A 223 -3.80 -2.54 1.44
N TYR A 224 -4.20 -3.62 2.09
CA TYR A 224 -3.69 -3.98 3.41
C TYR A 224 -2.46 -4.86 3.27
N ASP A 225 -1.32 -4.18 3.20
CA ASP A 225 -0.02 -4.82 3.33
C ASP A 225 0.14 -5.35 4.77
N LEU A 226 0.23 -6.66 4.94
CA LEU A 226 0.59 -7.23 6.24
C LEU A 226 2.04 -6.87 6.55
N TRP A 227 2.28 -6.36 7.75
CA TRP A 227 3.62 -6.10 8.25
C TRP A 227 4.20 -7.39 8.86
N GLY A 228 3.37 -8.16 9.57
CA GLY A 228 3.76 -9.42 10.20
C GLY A 228 2.58 -10.16 10.84
N CYS A 229 2.75 -11.45 11.06
CA CYS A 229 1.83 -12.29 11.85
C CYS A 229 2.63 -13.03 12.92
N PHE A 230 2.34 -12.80 14.21
CA PHE A 230 3.10 -13.40 15.32
C PHE A 230 2.23 -14.43 16.06
N PRO A 231 2.44 -15.74 15.84
CA PRO A 231 1.73 -16.78 16.59
C PRO A 231 2.26 -16.86 18.03
N LYS A 232 1.55 -17.55 18.92
CA LYS A 232 2.11 -17.95 20.21
C LYS A 232 3.36 -18.80 20.01
N VAL A 233 4.33 -18.65 20.92
CA VAL A 233 5.55 -19.47 20.93
C VAL A 233 5.21 -20.96 20.97
N SER A 234 4.17 -21.34 21.72
CA SER A 234 3.72 -22.74 21.87
C SER A 234 3.18 -23.38 20.60
N VAL A 235 2.82 -22.60 19.57
CA VAL A 235 2.30 -23.10 18.29
C VAL A 235 3.08 -22.59 17.09
N TYR A 236 4.27 -22.01 17.32
CA TYR A 236 5.15 -21.58 16.25
C TYR A 236 5.83 -22.78 15.62
N GLU A 237 5.66 -22.94 14.31
CA GLU A 237 6.12 -24.12 13.56
C GLU A 237 6.99 -23.70 12.37
N PRO A 238 8.30 -23.45 12.56
CA PRO A 238 9.19 -22.94 11.51
C PRO A 238 9.39 -23.90 10.34
N GLU A 239 9.16 -25.20 10.54
CA GLU A 239 9.17 -26.23 9.49
C GLU A 239 7.75 -26.64 9.04
N GLY A 240 6.71 -26.12 9.70
CA GLY A 240 5.31 -26.41 9.46
C GLY A 240 4.55 -25.19 8.95
N LEU A 241 3.53 -24.75 9.69
CA LEU A 241 2.63 -23.67 9.26
C LEU A 241 3.33 -22.31 9.02
N ASP A 242 4.48 -22.10 9.67
CA ASP A 242 5.27 -20.87 9.58
C ASP A 242 6.48 -20.98 8.64
N ALA A 243 6.63 -22.12 7.96
CA ALA A 243 7.66 -22.33 6.96
C ALA A 243 7.48 -21.38 5.77
N ARG A 244 8.56 -20.66 5.44
CA ARG A 244 8.64 -19.82 4.25
C ARG A 244 8.90 -20.67 3.02
N MET A 245 8.31 -20.30 1.88
CA MET A 245 8.59 -20.95 0.60
C MET A 245 10.06 -20.81 0.20
N VAL A 246 10.68 -19.66 0.51
CA VAL A 246 12.12 -19.46 0.42
C VAL A 246 12.74 -19.90 1.75
N PRO A 247 13.43 -21.06 1.80
CA PRO A 247 13.91 -21.60 3.07
C PRO A 247 14.89 -20.64 3.76
N ASN A 248 14.80 -20.54 5.08
CA ASN A 248 15.65 -19.67 5.93
C ASN A 248 15.58 -18.17 5.62
N SER A 249 14.63 -17.69 4.82
CA SER A 249 14.59 -16.26 4.42
C SER A 249 14.28 -15.28 5.56
N ASN A 250 13.78 -15.76 6.70
CA ASN A 250 13.57 -14.92 7.89
C ASN A 250 14.87 -14.69 8.68
N SER A 251 15.87 -15.56 8.52
CA SER A 251 17.14 -15.52 9.26
C SER A 251 18.36 -15.27 8.37
N GLN A 252 18.24 -15.42 7.06
CA GLN A 252 19.32 -15.28 6.09
C GLN A 252 18.96 -14.33 4.93
N LEU A 253 19.97 -13.63 4.44
CA LEU A 253 19.83 -12.70 3.31
C LEU A 253 20.02 -13.43 1.97
N PHE A 254 19.05 -13.25 1.07
CA PHE A 254 19.10 -13.76 -0.30
C PHE A 254 18.78 -12.67 -1.32
N ASN A 255 19.21 -12.89 -2.57
CA ASN A 255 18.92 -12.01 -3.69
C ASN A 255 17.58 -12.36 -4.37
N TYR A 256 17.13 -11.50 -5.28
CA TYR A 256 15.89 -11.72 -6.04
C TYR A 256 15.85 -13.03 -6.83
N LYS A 257 16.99 -13.56 -7.30
CA LYS A 257 17.00 -14.85 -8.03
C LYS A 257 16.55 -16.00 -7.15
N MET A 258 16.92 -16.00 -5.87
CA MET A 258 16.48 -17.01 -4.92
C MET A 258 14.98 -16.91 -4.64
N PHE A 259 14.49 -15.69 -4.39
CA PHE A 259 13.06 -15.46 -4.16
C PHE A 259 12.24 -15.87 -5.39
N ASN A 260 12.60 -15.40 -6.58
CA ASN A 260 11.92 -15.74 -7.83
C ASN A 260 11.88 -17.26 -8.14
N ARG A 261 12.79 -18.05 -7.57
CA ARG A 261 12.84 -19.50 -7.78
C ARG A 261 11.80 -20.25 -6.94
N PHE A 262 11.51 -19.77 -5.73
CA PHE A 262 10.75 -20.54 -4.74
C PHE A 262 9.45 -19.87 -4.31
N GLU A 263 9.34 -18.54 -4.38
CA GLU A 263 8.16 -17.83 -3.89
C GLU A 263 6.92 -18.08 -4.77
N ASP A 264 5.74 -17.88 -4.17
CA ASP A 264 4.50 -17.92 -4.95
C ASP A 264 4.46 -16.73 -5.92
N LYS A 265 4.25 -17.04 -7.20
CA LYS A 265 4.23 -16.05 -8.30
C LYS A 265 3.23 -14.91 -8.10
N HIS A 266 2.24 -15.08 -7.23
CA HIS A 266 1.10 -14.16 -7.06
C HIS A 266 0.94 -13.64 -5.64
N ARG A 267 1.63 -14.23 -4.67
CA ARG A 267 1.51 -13.93 -3.24
C ARG A 267 2.86 -13.70 -2.56
N GLY A 268 3.97 -13.90 -3.27
CA GLY A 268 5.31 -13.80 -2.73
C GLY A 268 5.64 -14.93 -1.77
N ASN A 269 6.59 -14.69 -0.88
CA ASN A 269 7.11 -15.69 0.06
C ASN A 269 6.17 -15.88 1.28
N ILE A 270 5.00 -16.44 1.02
CA ILE A 270 3.89 -16.61 1.98
C ILE A 270 4.00 -17.93 2.75
N THR A 271 3.67 -17.91 4.05
CA THR A 271 3.55 -19.14 4.86
C THR A 271 2.11 -19.66 4.82
N GLN A 272 1.90 -20.91 5.23
CA GLN A 272 0.56 -21.47 5.33
C GLN A 272 -0.30 -20.72 6.37
N ARG A 273 0.27 -20.30 7.50
CA ARG A 273 -0.44 -19.50 8.51
C ARG A 273 -0.91 -18.16 7.95
N ILE A 274 -0.04 -17.43 7.26
CA ILE A 274 -0.39 -16.14 6.64
C ILE A 274 -1.45 -16.34 5.56
N GLN A 275 -1.37 -17.42 4.78
CA GLN A 275 -2.39 -17.75 3.80
C GLN A 275 -3.77 -17.98 4.45
N THR A 276 -3.83 -18.71 5.57
CA THR A 276 -5.07 -18.92 6.33
C THR A 276 -5.64 -17.60 6.87
N ILE A 277 -4.80 -16.76 7.49
CA ILE A 277 -5.19 -15.45 8.01
C ILE A 277 -5.71 -14.54 6.88
N ARG A 278 -4.97 -14.45 5.77
CA ARG A 278 -5.36 -13.69 4.57
C ARG A 278 -6.74 -14.10 4.07
N LEU A 279 -6.99 -15.41 3.93
CA LEU A 279 -8.28 -15.92 3.47
C LEU A 279 -9.41 -15.58 4.45
N SER A 280 -9.19 -15.75 5.76
CA SER A 280 -10.17 -15.39 6.79
C SER A 280 -10.51 -13.91 6.76
N LEU A 281 -9.50 -13.03 6.72
CA LEU A 281 -9.66 -11.59 6.61
C LEU A 281 -10.47 -11.19 5.37
N ASN A 282 -10.04 -11.60 4.18
CA ASN A 282 -10.74 -11.25 2.93
C ASN A 282 -12.18 -11.77 2.89
N ASN A 283 -12.45 -12.95 3.45
CA ASN A 283 -13.81 -13.46 3.54
C ASN A 283 -14.66 -12.62 4.49
N LYS A 284 -14.16 -12.27 5.68
CA LYS A 284 -14.89 -11.45 6.66
C LYS A 284 -15.06 -9.99 6.22
N PHE A 285 -14.11 -9.38 5.52
CA PHE A 285 -14.30 -8.04 4.94
C PHE A 285 -15.49 -7.98 3.97
N LYS A 286 -15.79 -9.05 3.22
CA LYS A 286 -16.98 -9.07 2.36
C LYS A 286 -18.28 -8.94 3.16
N HIS A 287 -18.30 -9.42 4.40
CA HIS A 287 -19.44 -9.34 5.30
C HIS A 287 -19.63 -7.94 5.92
N THR A 288 -18.63 -7.05 5.87
CA THR A 288 -18.78 -5.63 6.27
C THR A 288 -19.46 -4.79 5.20
N GLY A 289 -19.72 -5.36 4.02
CA GLY A 289 -20.27 -4.65 2.86
C GLY A 289 -19.24 -4.33 1.78
N TYR A 290 -17.95 -4.61 1.99
CA TYR A 290 -16.93 -4.39 0.96
C TYR A 290 -17.21 -5.23 -0.30
N ARG A 291 -17.14 -4.60 -1.48
CA ARG A 291 -17.36 -5.24 -2.79
C ARG A 291 -16.18 -5.10 -3.75
N GLY A 292 -15.06 -4.52 -3.31
CA GLY A 292 -13.92 -4.23 -4.19
C GLY A 292 -13.05 -5.45 -4.55
N GLY A 293 -13.22 -6.58 -3.87
CA GLY A 293 -12.44 -7.80 -4.07
C GLY A 293 -11.71 -8.24 -2.80
N ASP A 294 -10.45 -8.63 -2.94
CA ASP A 294 -9.56 -8.91 -1.81
C ASP A 294 -8.88 -7.60 -1.34
N LEU A 295 -8.65 -7.47 -0.03
CA LEU A 295 -7.94 -6.33 0.58
C LEU A 295 -6.51 -6.68 0.99
N VAL A 296 -6.28 -7.93 1.39
CA VAL A 296 -4.95 -8.49 1.68
C VAL A 296 -4.56 -9.39 0.51
N HIS A 297 -3.54 -9.00 -0.25
CA HIS A 297 -3.21 -9.68 -1.51
C HIS A 297 -2.10 -10.72 -1.38
N HIS A 298 -1.10 -10.45 -0.57
CA HIS A 298 0.17 -11.18 -0.57
C HIS A 298 0.70 -11.43 0.85
N SER A 299 1.92 -11.99 0.91
CA SER A 299 2.68 -12.21 2.14
C SER A 299 2.93 -10.92 2.92
N ASP A 300 3.48 -11.09 4.12
CA ASP A 300 3.90 -10.02 5.02
C ASP A 300 5.31 -9.49 4.73
N GLU A 301 5.70 -8.41 5.42
CA GLU A 301 6.99 -7.74 5.23
C GLU A 301 8.18 -8.62 5.65
N ALA A 302 8.01 -9.52 6.62
CA ALA A 302 9.05 -10.49 6.99
C ALA A 302 9.41 -11.44 5.82
N GLY A 303 8.46 -11.73 4.93
CA GLY A 303 8.70 -12.50 3.71
C GLY A 303 9.29 -11.70 2.54
N ARG A 304 9.47 -10.38 2.65
CA ARG A 304 9.84 -9.53 1.51
C ARG A 304 11.36 -9.47 1.30
N PRO A 305 11.86 -9.64 0.06
CA PRO A 305 13.28 -9.49 -0.23
C PRO A 305 13.74 -8.03 -0.16
N MET A 306 15.02 -7.83 0.20
CA MET A 306 15.74 -6.56 0.08
C MET A 306 15.06 -5.37 0.79
N VAL A 307 14.53 -5.58 1.99
CA VAL A 307 13.90 -4.54 2.81
C VAL A 307 14.98 -3.87 3.68
N ASP A 308 15.54 -2.76 3.19
CA ASP A 308 16.68 -2.07 3.82
C ASP A 308 16.26 -0.94 4.78
N ASN A 309 14.99 -0.91 5.19
CA ASN A 309 14.47 -0.03 6.22
C ASN A 309 13.44 -0.75 7.07
N ILE A 310 13.37 -0.40 8.36
CA ILE A 310 12.27 -0.87 9.21
C ILE A 310 11.05 0.02 8.91
N GLU A 311 9.90 -0.59 8.69
CA GLU A 311 8.63 0.12 8.52
C GLU A 311 8.01 0.37 9.89
N TYR A 312 7.85 1.64 10.23
CA TYR A 312 7.30 2.04 11.54
C TYR A 312 5.84 2.42 11.47
N ASP A 313 5.27 2.75 10.32
CA ASP A 313 3.89 3.25 10.21
C ASP A 313 2.91 2.05 10.14
N SER A 314 2.51 1.51 11.29
CA SER A 314 1.79 0.22 11.35
C SER A 314 0.88 0.05 12.57
N ILE A 315 -0.19 -0.71 12.36
CA ILE A 315 -1.22 -1.05 13.35
C ILE A 315 -1.20 -2.55 13.66
N ALA A 316 -1.24 -2.89 14.95
CA ALA A 316 -1.21 -4.24 15.48
C ALA A 316 -2.49 -4.58 16.23
N PHE A 317 -3.06 -5.73 15.86
CA PHE A 317 -4.24 -6.34 16.46
C PHE A 317 -3.78 -7.52 17.31
N ILE A 318 -3.72 -7.30 18.63
CA ILE A 318 -3.21 -8.28 19.58
C ILE A 318 -4.40 -9.04 20.16
N PRO A 319 -4.40 -10.39 20.18
CA PRO A 319 -5.54 -11.17 20.66
C PRO A 319 -5.98 -10.75 22.08
N ASN A 320 -7.26 -10.40 22.23
CA ASN A 320 -7.89 -9.98 23.48
C ASN A 320 -7.17 -8.83 24.20
N GLN A 321 -6.55 -7.92 23.44
CA GLN A 321 -5.84 -6.75 23.95
C GLN A 321 -6.23 -5.49 23.16
N PRO A 322 -5.95 -4.29 23.69
CA PRO A 322 -6.12 -3.04 22.95
C PRO A 322 -5.37 -3.05 21.62
N ILE A 323 -5.96 -2.43 20.60
CA ILE A 323 -5.31 -2.23 19.29
C ILE A 323 -4.18 -1.23 19.48
N MET A 324 -3.03 -1.48 18.87
CA MET A 324 -1.84 -0.63 19.03
C MET A 324 -1.40 -0.06 17.69
N TYR A 325 -0.93 1.17 17.67
CA TYR A 325 -0.27 1.76 16.52
C TYR A 325 1.11 2.30 16.92
N PHE A 326 2.12 1.89 16.17
CA PHE A 326 3.48 2.39 16.26
C PHE A 326 3.78 3.27 15.04
N GLU A 327 4.64 4.29 15.20
CA GLU A 327 5.05 5.19 14.10
C GLU A 327 6.53 5.59 14.14
N ASN A 328 7.26 5.10 15.13
CA ASN A 328 8.67 5.40 15.32
C ASN A 328 9.38 4.21 16.01
N ARG A 329 10.70 4.33 16.12
CA ARG A 329 11.56 3.29 16.70
C ARG A 329 11.19 2.95 18.15
N LEU A 330 10.95 3.96 18.98
CA LEU A 330 10.61 3.77 20.38
C LEU A 330 9.32 2.96 20.54
N ASP A 331 8.31 3.30 19.74
CA ASP A 331 7.04 2.58 19.74
C ASP A 331 7.20 1.14 19.25
N TYR A 332 7.97 0.94 18.17
CA TYR A 332 8.28 -0.38 17.64
C TYR A 332 8.99 -1.27 18.66
N ASP A 333 10.02 -0.77 19.33
CA ASP A 333 10.76 -1.54 20.34
C ASP A 333 9.86 -1.90 21.53
N ALA A 334 8.99 -0.97 21.96
CA ALA A 334 7.99 -1.23 22.99
C ALA A 334 6.97 -2.30 22.56
N PHE A 335 6.50 -2.26 21.31
CA PHE A 335 5.60 -3.26 20.74
C PHE A 335 6.24 -4.66 20.67
N ILE A 336 7.47 -4.77 20.19
CA ILE A 336 8.22 -6.04 20.13
C ILE A 336 8.43 -6.61 21.54
N SER A 337 8.84 -5.78 22.51
CA SER A 337 9.01 -6.19 23.90
C SER A 337 7.70 -6.71 24.50
N ARG A 338 6.58 -6.00 24.27
CA ARG A 338 5.26 -6.41 24.74
C ARG A 338 4.82 -7.73 24.11
N SER A 339 5.00 -7.90 22.80
CA SER A 339 4.63 -9.12 22.08
C SER A 339 5.32 -10.35 22.68
N ARG A 340 6.62 -10.27 22.96
CA ARG A 340 7.39 -11.34 23.59
C ARG A 340 6.94 -11.63 25.02
N LYS A 341 6.69 -10.59 25.83
CA LYS A 341 6.15 -10.74 27.20
C LYS A 341 4.79 -11.42 27.23
N LEU A 342 3.97 -11.24 26.19
CA LEU A 342 2.68 -11.90 26.03
C LEU A 342 2.78 -13.33 25.43
N GLY A 343 3.99 -13.85 25.24
CA GLY A 343 4.26 -15.21 24.76
C GLY A 343 4.10 -15.39 23.25
N TYR A 344 4.26 -14.33 22.45
CA TYR A 344 4.22 -14.41 20.99
C TYR A 344 5.62 -14.47 20.37
N GLN A 345 5.77 -15.31 19.34
CA GLN A 345 6.97 -15.41 18.53
C GLN A 345 7.03 -14.24 17.55
N THR A 346 7.99 -13.34 17.73
CA THR A 346 8.22 -12.23 16.79
C THR A 346 8.96 -12.75 15.56
N ILE A 347 8.31 -12.68 14.39
CA ILE A 347 8.85 -13.11 13.09
C ILE A 347 9.20 -11.88 12.26
N LEU A 348 10.48 -11.53 12.21
CA LEU A 348 10.95 -10.29 11.56
C LEU A 348 11.67 -10.58 10.24
N ASN A 349 11.84 -9.54 9.43
CA ASN A 349 12.63 -9.64 8.20
C ASN A 349 14.13 -9.87 8.54
N ALA A 350 14.80 -10.71 7.77
CA ALA A 350 16.24 -10.98 7.94
C ALA A 350 17.11 -9.72 7.95
N TRP A 351 16.76 -8.71 7.13
CA TRP A 351 17.46 -7.43 7.10
C TRP A 351 17.31 -6.65 8.41
N TRP A 352 16.18 -6.75 9.09
CA TRP A 352 15.93 -6.01 10.34
C TRP A 352 16.76 -6.56 11.50
N HIS A 353 17.00 -7.88 11.53
CA HIS A 353 17.94 -8.46 12.49
C HIS A 353 19.34 -7.85 12.34
N LEU A 354 19.81 -7.64 11.10
CA LEU A 354 21.08 -6.99 10.84
C LEU A 354 21.06 -5.52 11.27
N ILE A 355 20.05 -4.76 10.87
CA ILE A 355 19.86 -3.35 11.25
C ILE A 355 19.90 -3.20 12.78
N SER A 356 19.18 -4.07 13.51
CA SER A 356 19.18 -4.05 14.97
C SER A 356 20.55 -4.39 15.57
N ALA A 357 21.33 -5.27 14.95
CA ALA A 357 22.64 -5.67 15.45
C ALA A 357 23.73 -4.60 15.23
N VAL A 358 23.69 -3.88 14.11
CA VAL A 358 24.71 -2.86 13.78
C VAL A 358 24.30 -1.43 14.11
N GLY A 359 23.01 -1.18 14.34
CA GLY A 359 22.42 0.16 14.50
C GLY A 359 22.01 0.78 13.16
N GLU A 360 20.86 1.47 13.12
CA GLU A 360 20.27 2.02 11.89
C GLU A 360 21.14 3.06 11.18
N GLU A 361 21.74 3.97 11.94
CA GLU A 361 22.56 5.06 11.38
C GLU A 361 23.81 4.50 10.69
N ARG A 362 24.47 3.57 11.37
CA ARG A 362 25.63 2.84 10.84
C ARG A 362 25.25 2.00 9.62
N PHE A 363 24.13 1.28 9.68
CA PHE A 363 23.62 0.51 8.55
C PHE A 363 23.36 1.41 7.32
N ARG A 364 22.73 2.58 7.51
CA ARG A 364 22.47 3.54 6.43
C ARG A 364 23.77 4.01 5.76
N ASN A 365 24.78 4.37 6.55
CA ASN A 365 26.06 4.84 6.04
C ASN A 365 26.81 3.73 5.27
N ASP A 366 26.85 2.52 5.83
CA ASP A 366 27.61 1.40 5.24
C ASP A 366 26.95 0.83 3.95
N ILE A 367 25.61 0.90 3.81
CA ILE A 367 24.87 0.29 2.68
C ILE A 367 24.57 1.27 1.55
N LEU A 368 24.47 2.57 1.82
CA LEU A 368 24.37 3.57 0.74
C LEU A 368 25.61 3.53 -0.17
N ASP A 369 26.80 3.29 0.40
CA ASP A 369 28.04 3.10 -0.35
C ASP A 369 28.06 1.78 -1.14
N ALA A 370 27.50 0.71 -0.58
CA ALA A 370 27.43 -0.61 -1.22
C ALA A 370 26.36 -0.72 -2.33
N ARG A 371 25.36 0.17 -2.34
CA ARG A 371 24.23 0.17 -3.31
C ARG A 371 24.66 0.38 -4.76
N LYS A 372 25.83 0.97 -5.03
CA LYS A 372 26.42 1.06 -6.38
C LYS A 372 26.87 -0.31 -6.92
N GLY A 373 27.07 -1.32 -6.07
CA GLY A 373 27.45 -2.68 -6.45
C GLY A 373 26.45 -3.71 -5.93
N HIS A 374 25.31 -3.86 -6.60
CA HIS A 374 24.17 -4.69 -6.17
C HIS A 374 24.47 -6.20 -5.99
N VAL A 375 25.69 -6.65 -6.29
CA VAL A 375 26.20 -8.01 -6.06
C VAL A 375 27.24 -8.04 -4.93
N ASN A 376 28.02 -6.97 -4.75
CA ASN A 376 29.08 -6.90 -3.74
C ASN A 376 28.55 -6.62 -2.33
N ALA A 377 27.40 -5.93 -2.19
CA ALA A 377 26.81 -5.64 -0.89
C ALA A 377 26.49 -6.91 -0.07
N LEU A 378 25.95 -7.95 -0.71
CA LEU A 378 25.68 -9.24 -0.03
C LEU A 378 26.96 -9.97 0.36
N GLY A 379 28.03 -9.87 -0.45
CA GLY A 379 29.35 -10.42 -0.11
C GLY A 379 29.98 -9.70 1.09
N PHE A 380 29.99 -8.36 1.05
CA PHE A 380 30.52 -7.50 2.12
C PHE A 380 29.76 -7.66 3.45
N ILE A 381 28.43 -7.78 3.38
CA ILE A 381 27.58 -8.00 4.57
C ILE A 381 27.80 -9.41 5.13
N LYS A 382 27.91 -10.43 4.28
CA LYS A 382 28.21 -11.79 4.74
C LYS A 382 29.58 -11.87 5.42
N GLU A 383 30.61 -11.22 4.90
CA GLU A 383 31.94 -11.24 5.52
C GLU A 383 32.00 -10.52 6.88
N ARG A 384 31.18 -9.46 7.08
CA ARG A 384 31.21 -8.66 8.33
C ARG A 384 30.14 -9.02 9.37
N ALA A 385 28.99 -9.57 8.98
CA ALA A 385 27.86 -9.83 9.87
C ALA A 385 27.64 -11.29 10.27
N HIS A 386 28.34 -12.25 9.63
CA HIS A 386 28.24 -13.69 9.94
C HIS A 386 28.39 -14.04 11.44
N PRO A 387 29.27 -13.38 12.22
CA PRO A 387 29.43 -13.70 13.64
C PRO A 387 28.24 -13.24 14.52
N LEU A 388 27.45 -12.27 14.07
CA LEU A 388 26.36 -11.66 14.85
C LEU A 388 25.02 -12.38 14.66
N LEU A 389 24.77 -12.93 13.46
CA LEU A 389 23.55 -13.70 13.16
C LEU A 389 23.49 -15.04 13.91
N GLN A 390 24.64 -15.65 14.22
CA GLN A 390 24.68 -16.91 14.97
C GLN A 390 24.38 -16.75 16.48
N ARG A 391 24.59 -15.56 17.06
CA ARG A 391 24.36 -15.33 18.50
C ARG A 391 22.90 -15.08 18.87
N ASN A 392 22.07 -14.62 17.92
CA ASN A 392 20.66 -14.27 18.18
C ASN A 392 19.67 -15.42 17.93
N ASN A 393 20.12 -16.59 17.45
CA ASN A 393 19.29 -17.79 17.30
C ASN A 393 19.28 -18.68 18.56
N ALA A 394 19.88 -18.21 19.65
CA ALA A 394 20.00 -18.93 20.90
C ALA A 394 19.46 -18.11 22.08
N VAL A 395 18.24 -17.55 21.97
CA VAL A 395 17.37 -17.16 23.10
C VAL A 395 15.92 -17.24 22.66
#